data_AF-A0A8B8IW51-F1
#
_entry.id   AF-A0A8B8IW51-F1
#
_cell.length_a   1.000
_cell.length_b   1.000
_cell.length_c   1.000
_cell.angle_alpha   90.00
_cell.angle_beta   90.00
_cell.angle_gamma   90.00
#
_symmetry.space_group_name_H-M   'P 1'
#
loop_
_entity.id
_entity.type
_entity.pdbx_description
1 polymer ?
#
loop_
_entity_poly.entity_id
_entity_poly.type
_entity_poly.pdbx_seq_one_letter_code
_entity_poly.pdbx_strand_id
1 'polypeptide(L)'
;MKARFPLCDTHRRTSMEGKLMCLASLALLAFGHSVDAQRYYNYNPHGYYGRNLYEHGRSISDELVKCGPSTCGVGAHCTHGSVRPVCACLPGYSGDPLSQCVKIECVDNSECRGHQSCVNQHCINPCEGACGVHANCEVRQHVPVCSCPAGYTGNPFTACRIADPEEACHPSPCGQNTKCHVANNQAICTCLPGYRGSPLNGCRHECDSDSDCGTQQSCRDFKCVSPCKDCGVNADCETVAAHRAVCKCPRGYHGDPYRICTAECSSDSECPSYKPACVYNACINPCTNACGVNADCNLRGLTPVCSCPKTMTGDPFTFCRPFEARDLCEPNPCGTNAKCTPGHDRTGAERPVCTCPAGYIGNALSACEKGECELDSQCPDHLACVGYQCVDPCLGNTQCGSGAVCMARRHIAVCTCPGDHHGDALVNCYQSHSEAASTRYYRYKRNGNFTESVEPPAMKTDLPSDTAKVESTDKVESTAEKKE
;
A
#
# COMPACT_ATOMS: atom_id res chain seq x y z
N MET A 1 20.51 62.33 19.42
CA MET A 1 21.73 61.91 20.15
C MET A 1 21.81 60.38 20.16
N LYS A 2 22.95 59.77 20.55
CA LYS A 2 23.10 58.31 20.74
C LYS A 2 22.42 57.89 22.09
N ALA A 3 22.18 56.63 22.46
CA ALA A 3 22.77 55.36 22.02
C ALA A 3 21.82 54.13 22.12
N ARG A 4 22.41 52.92 22.02
CA ARG A 4 21.76 51.59 21.93
C ARG A 4 21.15 51.09 23.25
N PHE A 5 20.27 50.09 23.15
CA PHE A 5 20.12 48.98 24.11
C PHE A 5 20.23 47.61 23.38
N PRO A 6 20.54 46.49 24.07
CA PRO A 6 21.03 45.26 23.45
C PRO A 6 20.01 44.11 23.37
N LEU A 7 20.41 43.04 22.68
CA LEU A 7 19.78 41.71 22.68
C LEU A 7 19.95 40.99 24.03
N CYS A 8 19.03 40.08 24.34
CA CYS A 8 19.35 38.84 25.04
C CYS A 8 18.36 37.73 24.65
N ASP A 9 18.80 36.48 24.71
CA ASP A 9 18.09 35.25 24.28
C ASP A 9 18.15 34.23 25.42
N THR A 10 17.10 33.42 25.62
CA THR A 10 17.17 32.19 26.43
C THR A 10 16.11 31.17 26.02
N HIS A 11 16.51 29.90 26.02
CA HIS A 11 15.79 28.76 25.47
C HIS A 11 15.23 27.85 26.60
N ARG A 12 14.05 27.23 26.40
CA ARG A 12 13.61 25.92 26.99
C ARG A 12 13.79 25.73 28.51
N ARG A 13 12.73 25.64 29.35
CA ARG A 13 11.81 24.47 29.58
C ARG A 13 11.07 24.72 30.94
N THR A 14 10.07 23.98 31.46
CA THR A 14 9.40 22.70 31.09
C THR A 14 7.96 22.62 31.63
N SER A 15 7.06 21.91 30.93
CA SER A 15 6.09 20.91 31.44
C SER A 15 4.91 21.26 32.38
N MET A 16 3.73 20.75 31.98
CA MET A 16 2.49 20.42 32.74
C MET A 16 1.53 21.51 33.27
N GLU A 17 0.25 21.25 32.95
CA GLU A 17 -1.01 21.70 33.61
C GLU A 17 -1.40 23.19 33.59
N GLY A 18 -2.72 23.47 33.73
CA GLY A 18 -3.26 24.84 33.84
C GLY A 18 -4.09 25.41 32.65
N LYS A 19 -4.92 24.61 31.95
CA LYS A 19 -5.98 25.15 31.07
C LYS A 19 -7.31 25.28 31.81
N LEU A 20 -8.11 26.31 31.45
CA LEU A 20 -9.43 26.68 32.03
C LEU A 20 -9.33 27.16 33.50
N MET A 21 -10.05 28.19 33.97
CA MET A 21 -11.43 28.60 33.64
C MET A 21 -11.74 30.08 34.03
N CYS A 22 -12.91 30.56 33.61
CA CYS A 22 -13.74 31.63 34.21
C CYS A 22 -13.38 33.13 34.10
N LEU A 23 -14.47 33.93 34.12
CA LEU A 23 -14.57 35.38 33.97
C LEU A 23 -15.04 36.04 35.28
N ALA A 24 -14.84 37.37 35.40
CA ALA A 24 -15.61 38.35 36.19
C ALA A 24 -15.72 38.12 37.72
N SER A 25 -15.40 39.10 38.58
CA SER A 25 -16.18 40.35 38.74
C SER A 25 -15.53 41.29 39.77
N LEU A 26 -15.99 42.56 39.83
CA LEU A 26 -15.75 43.58 40.89
C LEU A 26 -14.30 44.14 40.99
N ALA A 27 -14.05 45.36 41.49
CA ALA A 27 -14.84 46.60 41.49
C ALA A 27 -13.96 47.83 41.90
N LEU A 28 -14.32 49.02 41.37
CA LEU A 28 -14.26 50.35 42.01
C LEU A 28 -12.92 51.05 42.40
N LEU A 29 -12.98 52.39 42.29
CA LEU A 29 -12.18 53.46 42.95
C LEU A 29 -10.71 53.72 42.57
N ALA A 30 -10.50 54.79 41.80
CA ALA A 30 -9.56 55.89 42.11
C ALA A 30 -10.00 57.21 41.42
N PHE A 31 -9.63 58.37 41.96
CA PHE A 31 -10.04 59.72 41.50
C PHE A 31 -8.91 60.48 40.77
N GLY A 32 -9.25 61.51 39.96
CA GLY A 32 -8.32 62.53 39.43
C GLY A 32 -8.56 62.89 37.96
N HIS A 33 -9.57 63.68 37.58
CA HIS A 33 -9.60 65.17 37.58
C HIS A 33 -8.39 65.87 36.91
N SER A 34 -8.59 66.47 35.73
CA SER A 34 -8.12 67.83 35.40
C SER A 34 -8.82 68.41 34.15
N VAL A 35 -8.97 69.74 34.14
CA VAL A 35 -9.63 70.68 33.21
C VAL A 35 -8.97 70.79 31.80
N ASP A 36 -9.46 71.51 30.77
CA ASP A 36 -10.42 72.66 30.62
C ASP A 36 -11.34 72.47 29.38
N ALA A 37 -12.63 72.87 29.37
CA ALA A 37 -13.23 74.21 29.10
C ALA A 37 -12.94 74.76 27.68
N GLN A 38 -13.90 75.28 26.89
CA GLN A 38 -14.77 76.47 27.09
C GLN A 38 -15.91 76.51 26.00
N ARG A 39 -17.01 77.30 26.02
CA ARG A 39 -17.80 78.05 27.04
C ARG A 39 -19.05 78.72 26.36
N TYR A 40 -19.97 79.30 27.15
CA TYR A 40 -21.15 80.14 26.79
C TYR A 40 -22.41 79.38 26.36
N TYR A 41 -23.64 79.84 26.68
CA TYR A 41 -24.09 81.19 27.11
C TYR A 41 -24.64 81.31 28.56
N ASN A 42 -24.79 82.56 29.01
CA ASN A 42 -25.39 82.95 30.31
C ASN A 42 -26.91 83.20 30.19
N TYR A 43 -27.63 83.12 31.31
CA TYR A 43 -28.38 84.28 31.84
C TYR A 43 -28.52 84.18 33.38
N ASN A 44 -28.63 85.32 34.06
CA ASN A 44 -28.48 85.44 35.52
C ASN A 44 -29.76 86.03 36.17
N PRO A 45 -30.15 85.64 37.41
CA PRO A 45 -31.42 86.04 38.00
C PRO A 45 -31.34 87.34 38.84
N HIS A 46 -32.49 87.93 39.13
CA HIS A 46 -32.67 88.94 40.18
C HIS A 46 -33.87 88.57 41.07
N GLY A 47 -33.69 88.70 42.39
CA GLY A 47 -34.78 88.65 43.36
C GLY A 47 -34.36 89.37 44.63
N TYR A 48 -35.16 90.33 45.11
CA TYR A 48 -34.83 91.15 46.29
C TYR A 48 -36.08 91.41 47.15
N TYR A 49 -36.01 90.96 48.40
CA TYR A 49 -36.67 91.49 49.62
C TYR A 49 -38.20 91.60 49.66
N GLY A 50 -38.81 90.83 50.56
CA GLY A 50 -40.05 91.22 51.23
C GLY A 50 -39.77 92.22 52.38
N ARG A 51 -40.82 92.91 52.85
CA ARG A 51 -40.79 93.71 54.09
C ARG A 51 -42.18 93.76 54.73
N ASN A 52 -42.28 93.34 55.99
CA ASN A 52 -43.53 93.49 56.77
C ASN A 52 -43.70 94.94 57.23
N LEU A 53 -44.94 95.43 57.24
CA LEU A 53 -45.38 96.59 58.00
C LEU A 53 -46.76 96.32 58.61
N TYR A 54 -47.02 96.93 59.76
CA TYR A 54 -48.17 96.63 60.63
C TYR A 54 -49.43 97.44 60.26
N GLU A 55 -50.57 96.87 60.64
CA GLU A 55 -51.79 97.55 61.12
C GLU A 55 -52.28 98.83 60.41
N HIS A 56 -53.49 98.76 59.84
CA HIS A 56 -54.64 99.38 60.52
C HIS A 56 -55.95 98.66 60.14
N GLY A 57 -56.83 98.44 61.12
CA GLY A 57 -58.04 97.65 60.92
C GLY A 57 -59.17 98.42 60.24
N ARG A 58 -59.92 97.74 59.36
CA ARG A 58 -61.29 98.11 59.03
C ARG A 58 -62.11 96.88 58.67
N SER A 59 -63.05 96.52 59.54
CA SER A 59 -64.09 95.55 59.20
C SER A 59 -65.03 96.18 58.18
N ILE A 60 -65.14 95.57 57.01
CA ILE A 60 -66.20 95.79 56.02
C ILE A 60 -66.65 94.38 55.61
N SER A 61 -67.96 94.17 55.54
CA SER A 61 -68.60 92.86 55.42
C SER A 61 -68.07 92.02 54.25
N ASP A 62 -67.74 90.76 54.53
CA ASP A 62 -67.37 89.76 53.53
C ASP A 62 -68.60 89.31 52.74
N GLU A 63 -68.86 90.00 51.63
CA GLU A 63 -69.94 89.68 50.71
C GLU A 63 -69.49 88.57 49.76
N LEU A 64 -70.12 87.38 49.84
CA LEU A 64 -69.76 86.23 49.00
C LEU A 64 -69.99 86.53 47.51
N VAL A 65 -68.93 86.97 46.82
CA VAL A 65 -68.88 87.13 45.36
C VAL A 65 -68.95 85.75 44.70
N LYS A 66 -70.17 85.26 44.50
CA LYS A 66 -70.48 84.07 43.71
C LYS A 66 -70.23 84.34 42.23
N CYS A 67 -69.99 83.27 41.47
CA CYS A 67 -69.90 83.33 40.01
C CYS A 67 -71.11 84.05 39.38
N GLY A 68 -70.87 85.26 38.88
CA GLY A 68 -71.79 86.06 38.08
C GLY A 68 -71.40 86.06 36.60
N PRO A 69 -72.20 86.69 35.73
CA PRO A 69 -72.04 86.65 34.27
C PRO A 69 -70.78 87.36 33.74
N SER A 70 -70.05 88.08 34.60
CA SER A 70 -68.82 88.83 34.27
C SER A 70 -67.63 88.51 35.20
N THR A 71 -67.69 87.39 35.94
CA THR A 71 -66.65 87.02 36.91
C THR A 71 -65.41 86.39 36.27
N CYS A 72 -65.52 85.89 35.04
CA CYS A 72 -64.43 85.28 34.28
C CYS A 72 -64.44 85.77 32.81
N GLY A 73 -63.33 85.58 32.12
CA GLY A 73 -63.16 85.96 30.71
C GLY A 73 -64.03 85.15 29.74
N VAL A 74 -64.18 85.66 28.51
CA VAL A 74 -64.92 84.95 27.46
C VAL A 74 -64.21 83.62 27.15
N GLY A 75 -64.96 82.51 27.13
CA GLY A 75 -64.41 81.16 26.95
C GLY A 75 -63.93 80.48 28.23
N ALA A 76 -64.07 81.12 29.40
CA ALA A 76 -63.79 80.52 30.71
C ALA A 76 -65.07 80.06 31.44
N HIS A 77 -64.95 79.02 32.25
CA HIS A 77 -65.95 78.58 33.22
C HIS A 77 -65.57 79.06 34.62
N CYS A 78 -66.57 79.57 35.36
CA CYS A 78 -66.44 79.99 36.75
C CYS A 78 -66.90 78.88 37.69
N THR A 79 -66.07 78.51 38.66
CA THR A 79 -66.41 77.58 39.74
C THR A 79 -66.34 78.27 41.10
N HIS A 80 -67.19 77.88 42.05
CA HIS A 80 -67.15 78.42 43.42
C HIS A 80 -66.02 77.77 44.23
N GLY A 81 -64.85 78.41 44.28
CA GLY A 81 -63.81 78.07 45.23
C GLY A 81 -64.17 78.51 46.65
N SER A 82 -63.56 77.88 47.67
CA SER A 82 -63.93 78.03 49.09
C SER A 82 -63.72 79.42 49.70
N VAL A 83 -63.07 80.34 48.98
CA VAL A 83 -62.78 81.72 49.42
C VAL A 83 -63.03 82.75 48.31
N ARG A 84 -62.82 82.36 47.03
CA ARG A 84 -63.04 83.20 45.84
C ARG A 84 -63.49 82.34 44.65
N PRO A 85 -64.22 82.90 43.68
CA PRO A 85 -64.50 82.22 42.42
C PRO A 85 -63.21 81.90 41.67
N VAL A 86 -63.14 80.73 41.06
CA VAL A 86 -61.97 80.24 40.29
C VAL A 86 -62.39 80.10 38.83
N CYS A 87 -61.69 80.83 37.96
CA CYS A 87 -61.85 80.80 36.52
C CYS A 87 -60.88 79.80 35.89
N ALA A 88 -61.37 78.95 34.99
CA ALA A 88 -60.56 78.08 34.15
C ALA A 88 -61.08 78.11 32.71
N CYS A 89 -60.21 77.99 31.70
CA CYS A 89 -60.66 77.90 30.31
C CYS A 89 -61.53 76.66 30.08
N LEU A 90 -62.53 76.77 29.22
CA LEU A 90 -63.33 75.62 28.78
C LEU A 90 -62.44 74.59 28.04
N PRO A 91 -62.79 73.29 28.06
CA PRO A 91 -62.08 72.29 27.26
C PRO A 91 -61.98 72.68 25.78
N GLY A 92 -60.78 72.57 25.20
CA GLY A 92 -60.50 73.06 23.84
C GLY A 92 -60.28 74.59 23.74
N TYR A 93 -60.08 75.28 24.86
CA TYR A 93 -59.66 76.69 24.91
C TYR A 93 -58.40 76.85 25.79
N SER A 94 -57.56 77.84 25.46
CA SER A 94 -56.37 78.22 26.22
C SER A 94 -56.22 79.76 26.28
N GLY A 95 -55.29 80.26 27.07
CA GLY A 95 -55.13 81.69 27.35
C GLY A 95 -55.31 82.01 28.83
N ASP A 96 -55.77 83.23 29.14
CA ASP A 96 -56.01 83.69 30.51
C ASP A 96 -57.52 83.58 30.86
N PRO A 97 -57.91 82.75 31.85
CA PRO A 97 -59.30 82.60 32.28
C PRO A 97 -59.96 83.87 32.85
N LEU A 98 -59.19 84.90 33.20
CA LEU A 98 -59.74 86.16 33.74
C LEU A 98 -60.07 87.19 32.65
N SER A 99 -59.32 87.22 31.54
CA SER A 99 -59.56 88.16 30.43
C SER A 99 -60.26 87.49 29.23
N GLN A 100 -59.59 86.54 28.57
CA GLN A 100 -60.14 85.77 27.46
C GLN A 100 -59.39 84.46 27.24
N CYS A 101 -60.14 83.38 27.12
CA CYS A 101 -59.66 82.13 26.54
C CYS A 101 -59.99 82.09 25.04
N VAL A 102 -59.01 81.75 24.21
CA VAL A 102 -59.18 81.51 22.77
C VAL A 102 -59.32 80.02 22.50
N LYS A 103 -60.12 79.66 21.49
CA LYS A 103 -60.26 78.26 21.08
C LYS A 103 -58.95 77.80 20.45
N ILE A 104 -58.38 76.71 20.96
CA ILE A 104 -57.18 76.08 20.41
C ILE A 104 -57.53 75.01 19.38
N GLU A 105 -56.57 74.67 18.52
CA GLU A 105 -56.72 73.60 17.54
C GLU A 105 -56.35 72.24 18.15
N CYS A 106 -55.33 72.22 19.01
CA CYS A 106 -54.83 71.04 19.71
C CYS A 106 -54.13 71.36 21.05
N VAL A 107 -54.08 70.38 21.94
CA VAL A 107 -53.22 70.32 23.14
C VAL A 107 -52.07 69.33 22.92
N ASP A 108 -52.31 68.23 22.23
CA ASP A 108 -51.36 67.15 21.98
C ASP A 108 -51.45 66.67 20.52
N ASN A 109 -50.39 66.02 20.05
CA ASN A 109 -50.26 65.44 18.71
C ASN A 109 -51.43 64.51 18.35
N SER A 110 -51.96 63.79 19.33
CA SER A 110 -53.08 62.85 19.18
C SER A 110 -54.40 63.50 18.71
N GLU A 111 -54.54 64.82 18.83
CA GLU A 111 -55.69 65.59 18.34
C GLU A 111 -55.51 66.07 16.88
N CYS A 112 -54.28 66.04 16.37
CA CYS A 112 -53.94 66.36 14.99
C CYS A 112 -54.03 65.13 14.07
N ARG A 113 -54.11 65.34 12.74
CA ARG A 113 -54.01 64.24 11.78
C ARG A 113 -52.59 63.65 11.80
N GLY A 114 -52.42 62.38 11.41
CA GLY A 114 -51.12 61.69 11.45
C GLY A 114 -49.98 62.28 10.59
N HIS A 115 -50.27 63.28 9.76
CA HIS A 115 -49.29 64.06 8.98
C HIS A 115 -49.09 65.50 9.50
N GLN A 116 -49.65 65.81 10.67
CA GLN A 116 -49.56 67.09 11.38
C GLN A 116 -49.03 66.84 12.80
N SER A 117 -48.53 67.87 13.46
CA SER A 117 -48.07 67.85 14.85
C SER A 117 -48.61 69.07 15.60
N CYS A 118 -48.87 68.89 16.90
CA CYS A 118 -49.33 69.99 17.74
C CYS A 118 -48.14 70.84 18.18
N VAL A 119 -48.03 72.04 17.61
CA VAL A 119 -46.96 73.00 17.92
C VAL A 119 -47.61 74.36 18.15
N ASN A 120 -47.34 74.96 19.31
CA ASN A 120 -47.93 76.25 19.71
C ASN A 120 -49.46 76.27 19.58
N GLN A 121 -50.13 75.18 20.00
CA GLN A 121 -51.59 75.01 19.99
C GLN A 121 -52.25 74.91 18.60
N HIS A 122 -51.44 74.69 17.56
CA HIS A 122 -51.82 74.52 16.16
C HIS A 122 -51.32 73.20 15.55
N CYS A 123 -52.10 72.63 14.64
CA CYS A 123 -51.75 71.40 13.92
C CYS A 123 -50.95 71.70 12.64
N ILE A 124 -49.65 72.00 12.77
CA ILE A 124 -48.77 72.28 11.63
C ILE A 124 -48.26 70.99 10.98
N ASN A 125 -47.77 71.05 9.74
CA ASN A 125 -47.06 69.94 9.12
C ASN A 125 -45.58 69.95 9.58
N PRO A 126 -45.11 68.95 10.35
CA PRO A 126 -43.76 68.97 10.90
C PRO A 126 -42.65 68.85 9.85
N CYS A 127 -42.95 68.48 8.60
CA CYS A 127 -41.96 68.45 7.53
C CYS A 127 -41.57 69.84 7.00
N GLU A 128 -42.35 70.89 7.28
CA GLU A 128 -42.11 72.24 6.75
C GLU A 128 -40.90 72.89 7.45
N GLY A 129 -39.75 72.86 6.77
CA GLY A 129 -38.48 73.42 7.25
C GLY A 129 -37.62 72.47 8.10
N ALA A 130 -38.05 71.23 8.34
CA ALA A 130 -37.35 70.28 9.21
C ALA A 130 -36.21 69.49 8.54
N CYS A 131 -36.23 69.35 7.21
CA CYS A 131 -35.25 68.56 6.46
C CYS A 131 -34.37 69.42 5.54
N GLY A 132 -33.17 68.92 5.27
CA GLY A 132 -32.15 69.57 4.46
C GLY A 132 -32.42 69.56 2.97
N VAL A 133 -31.58 70.28 2.22
CA VAL A 133 -31.71 70.40 0.75
C VAL A 133 -31.58 69.02 0.09
N HIS A 134 -32.48 68.69 -0.83
CA HIS A 134 -32.62 67.38 -1.49
C HIS A 134 -32.89 66.18 -0.55
N ALA A 135 -33.25 66.39 0.72
CA ALA A 135 -33.76 65.31 1.57
C ALA A 135 -35.27 65.08 1.31
N ASN A 136 -35.70 63.84 1.44
CA ASN A 136 -37.11 63.46 1.52
C ASN A 136 -37.58 63.48 2.98
N CYS A 137 -38.80 63.99 3.22
CA CYS A 137 -39.42 64.02 4.55
C CYS A 137 -40.66 63.13 4.59
N GLU A 138 -40.75 62.29 5.62
CA GLU A 138 -41.94 61.50 5.95
C GLU A 138 -42.38 61.83 7.38
N VAL A 139 -43.66 62.14 7.61
CA VAL A 139 -44.17 62.31 8.97
C VAL A 139 -44.47 60.94 9.58
N ARG A 140 -43.76 60.57 10.65
CA ARG A 140 -44.04 59.35 11.42
C ARG A 140 -44.35 59.70 12.85
N GLN A 141 -45.51 59.27 13.35
CA GLN A 141 -45.96 59.52 14.72
C GLN A 141 -45.88 61.02 15.10
N HIS A 142 -46.30 61.90 14.19
CA HIS A 142 -46.29 63.36 14.35
C HIS A 142 -44.88 63.99 14.49
N VAL A 143 -43.83 63.27 14.07
CA VAL A 143 -42.42 63.72 14.05
C VAL A 143 -41.90 63.66 12.60
N PRO A 144 -41.07 64.62 12.14
CA PRO A 144 -40.52 64.59 10.79
C PRO A 144 -39.31 63.64 10.71
N VAL A 145 -39.34 62.71 9.75
CA VAL A 145 -38.25 61.78 9.48
C VAL A 145 -37.59 62.14 8.15
N CYS A 146 -36.39 62.70 8.24
CA CYS A 146 -35.59 63.10 7.08
C CYS A 146 -34.74 61.93 6.57
N SER A 147 -34.72 61.72 5.27
CA SER A 147 -33.92 60.68 4.60
C SER A 147 -33.34 61.19 3.27
N CYS A 148 -32.16 60.72 2.85
CA CYS A 148 -31.69 61.00 1.49
C CYS A 148 -32.38 60.05 0.50
N PRO A 149 -32.87 60.55 -0.65
CA PRO A 149 -33.49 59.71 -1.68
C PRO A 149 -32.46 58.78 -2.35
N ALA A 150 -32.93 57.77 -3.07
CA ALA A 150 -32.07 56.82 -3.77
C ALA A 150 -31.13 57.55 -4.76
N GLY A 151 -29.84 57.22 -4.71
CA GLY A 151 -28.79 57.90 -5.48
C GLY A 151 -28.20 59.16 -4.82
N TYR A 152 -28.65 59.52 -3.60
CA TYR A 152 -28.10 60.63 -2.83
C TYR A 152 -27.48 60.16 -1.50
N THR A 153 -26.48 60.90 -1.02
CA THR A 153 -25.76 60.69 0.24
C THR A 153 -25.59 62.02 0.99
N GLY A 154 -25.26 61.98 2.29
CA GLY A 154 -25.07 63.17 3.12
C GLY A 154 -25.83 63.11 4.44
N ASN A 155 -26.17 64.28 4.99
CA ASN A 155 -26.94 64.40 6.23
C ASN A 155 -28.34 64.94 5.91
N PRO A 156 -29.41 64.13 6.06
CA PRO A 156 -30.77 64.52 5.70
C PRO A 156 -31.33 65.76 6.42
N PHE A 157 -30.73 66.20 7.52
CA PHE A 157 -31.14 67.41 8.25
C PHE A 157 -30.42 68.70 7.78
N THR A 158 -29.47 68.60 6.83
CA THR A 158 -28.72 69.76 6.32
C THR A 158 -28.68 69.79 4.79
N ALA A 159 -28.10 68.76 4.16
CA ALA A 159 -28.14 68.54 2.73
C ALA A 159 -27.84 67.09 2.36
N CYS A 160 -28.56 66.60 1.36
CA CYS A 160 -28.20 65.43 0.58
C CYS A 160 -27.60 65.91 -0.77
N ARG A 161 -26.53 65.28 -1.21
CA ARG A 161 -25.92 65.46 -2.55
C ARG A 161 -26.02 64.16 -3.34
N ILE A 162 -25.79 64.20 -4.65
CA ILE A 162 -25.66 62.99 -5.46
C ILE A 162 -24.51 62.13 -4.87
N ALA A 163 -24.72 60.82 -4.79
CA ALA A 163 -23.73 59.89 -4.28
C ALA A 163 -22.64 59.62 -5.34
N ASP A 164 -21.48 60.23 -5.15
CA ASP A 164 -20.31 60.04 -6.01
C ASP A 164 -19.83 58.58 -5.94
N PRO A 165 -19.77 57.84 -7.07
CA PRO A 165 -19.45 56.40 -7.05
C PRO A 165 -18.10 56.07 -6.42
N GLU A 166 -17.12 56.97 -6.53
CA GLU A 166 -15.75 56.78 -6.02
C GLU A 166 -15.67 56.64 -4.49
N GLU A 167 -16.64 57.19 -3.75
CA GLU A 167 -16.68 57.10 -2.28
C GLU A 167 -16.83 55.67 -1.77
N ALA A 168 -17.39 54.76 -2.57
CA ALA A 168 -17.52 53.36 -2.21
C ALA A 168 -16.15 52.67 -1.94
N CYS A 169 -15.07 53.16 -2.55
CA CYS A 169 -13.71 52.66 -2.34
C CYS A 169 -12.86 53.53 -1.38
N HIS A 170 -13.40 54.60 -0.80
CA HIS A 170 -12.64 55.64 -0.10
C HIS A 170 -13.25 55.97 1.28
N PRO A 171 -12.73 55.42 2.40
CA PRO A 171 -11.63 54.46 2.50
C PRO A 171 -11.99 53.07 1.99
N SER A 172 -10.99 52.29 1.56
CA SER A 172 -11.22 50.99 0.93
C SER A 172 -11.85 49.98 1.90
N PRO A 173 -13.01 49.37 1.58
CA PRO A 173 -13.58 48.27 2.35
C PRO A 173 -12.92 46.92 2.05
N CYS A 174 -11.93 46.89 1.15
CA CYS A 174 -11.21 45.69 0.73
C CYS A 174 -9.98 45.41 1.59
N GLY A 175 -9.67 44.13 1.81
CA GLY A 175 -8.52 43.69 2.58
C GLY A 175 -7.18 43.84 1.84
N GLN A 176 -6.08 43.48 2.50
CA GLN A 176 -4.72 43.65 1.96
C GLN A 176 -4.49 42.88 0.65
N ASN A 177 -3.59 43.39 -0.20
CA ASN A 177 -3.24 42.85 -1.52
C ASN A 177 -4.43 42.70 -2.49
N THR A 178 -5.32 43.70 -2.48
CA THR A 178 -6.49 43.76 -3.38
C THR A 178 -6.55 45.06 -4.17
N LYS A 179 -7.37 45.06 -5.22
CA LYS A 179 -7.83 46.25 -5.93
C LYS A 179 -9.33 46.43 -5.69
N CYS A 180 -9.70 47.58 -5.13
CA CYS A 180 -11.08 48.07 -5.12
C CYS A 180 -11.40 48.69 -6.49
N HIS A 181 -12.62 48.47 -6.97
CA HIS A 181 -13.21 49.17 -8.11
C HIS A 181 -14.72 49.21 -7.95
N VAL A 182 -15.38 50.17 -8.60
CA VAL A 182 -16.82 50.41 -8.43
C VAL A 182 -17.60 49.82 -9.59
N ALA A 183 -18.66 49.06 -9.30
CA ALA A 183 -19.67 48.66 -10.27
C ALA A 183 -21.05 48.63 -9.60
N ASN A 184 -22.10 49.01 -10.33
CA ASN A 184 -23.47 49.10 -9.80
C ASN A 184 -23.58 49.92 -8.49
N ASN A 185 -22.78 50.99 -8.37
CA ASN A 185 -22.60 51.81 -7.16
C ASN A 185 -22.20 51.03 -5.89
N GLN A 186 -21.51 49.90 -6.04
CA GLN A 186 -20.94 49.10 -4.96
C GLN A 186 -19.43 48.90 -5.16
N ALA A 187 -18.71 48.78 -4.04
CA ALA A 187 -17.30 48.46 -4.02
C ALA A 187 -17.08 46.96 -4.28
N ILE A 188 -16.37 46.63 -5.36
CA ILE A 188 -15.97 45.27 -5.69
C ILE A 188 -14.47 45.11 -5.43
N CYS A 189 -14.15 44.20 -4.52
CA CYS A 189 -12.81 43.85 -4.13
C CYS A 189 -12.30 42.67 -4.95
N THR A 190 -11.09 42.77 -5.50
CA THR A 190 -10.43 41.70 -6.28
C THR A 190 -9.00 41.48 -5.80
N CYS A 191 -8.53 40.24 -5.72
CA CYS A 191 -7.11 39.99 -5.39
C CYS A 191 -6.20 40.56 -6.50
N LEU A 192 -5.02 41.07 -6.11
CA LEU A 192 -3.97 41.42 -7.08
C LEU A 192 -3.46 40.15 -7.81
N PRO A 193 -2.91 40.28 -9.04
CA PRO A 193 -2.36 39.14 -9.77
C PRO A 193 -1.28 38.40 -8.95
N GLY A 194 -1.40 37.07 -8.85
CA GLY A 194 -0.50 36.24 -8.03
C GLY A 194 -0.94 36.07 -6.57
N TYR A 195 -2.02 36.72 -6.13
CA TYR A 195 -2.62 36.52 -4.81
C TYR A 195 -3.93 35.72 -4.91
N ARG A 196 -4.21 34.91 -3.88
CA ARG A 196 -5.44 34.13 -3.68
C ARG A 196 -6.01 34.40 -2.28
N GLY A 197 -7.32 34.21 -2.10
CA GLY A 197 -7.98 34.40 -0.79
C GLY A 197 -9.36 35.04 -0.91
N SER A 198 -9.82 35.65 0.19
CA SER A 198 -11.06 36.45 0.21
C SER A 198 -10.70 37.94 0.04
N PRO A 199 -11.12 38.63 -1.03
CA PRO A 199 -10.80 40.04 -1.23
C PRO A 199 -11.36 40.99 -0.16
N LEU A 200 -12.29 40.55 0.68
CA LEU A 200 -12.76 41.32 1.83
C LEU A 200 -11.81 41.22 3.03
N ASN A 201 -11.26 40.02 3.29
CA ASN A 201 -10.37 39.78 4.42
C ASN A 201 -8.89 40.04 4.09
N GLY A 202 -8.55 40.05 2.79
CA GLY A 202 -7.20 40.16 2.25
C GLY A 202 -6.77 38.89 1.53
N CYS A 203 -5.94 39.07 0.51
CA CYS A 203 -5.37 37.99 -0.28
C CYS A 203 -3.89 37.78 0.08
N ARG A 204 -3.44 36.53 0.02
CA ARG A 204 -2.04 36.13 0.25
C ARG A 204 -1.48 35.39 -0.97
N HIS A 205 -0.19 35.12 -0.96
CA HIS A 205 0.41 34.22 -1.95
C HIS A 205 -0.12 32.78 -1.80
N GLU A 206 0.12 31.96 -2.81
CA GLU A 206 -0.26 30.53 -2.76
C GLU A 206 0.60 29.77 -1.74
N CYS A 207 1.87 30.18 -1.66
CA CYS A 207 2.86 29.80 -0.65
C CYS A 207 3.82 30.97 -0.44
N ASP A 208 4.42 31.06 0.75
CA ASP A 208 5.58 31.90 1.05
C ASP A 208 6.81 31.03 1.38
N SER A 209 6.60 29.73 1.64
CA SER A 209 7.59 28.72 1.98
C SER A 209 7.24 27.35 1.35
N ASP A 210 8.22 26.46 1.21
CA ASP A 210 7.98 25.08 0.76
C ASP A 210 6.94 24.34 1.63
N SER A 211 6.94 24.60 2.94
CA SER A 211 6.01 24.01 3.92
C SER A 211 4.54 24.41 3.75
N ASP A 212 4.23 25.44 2.97
CA ASP A 212 2.84 25.79 2.62
C ASP A 212 2.27 24.90 1.51
N CYS A 213 3.14 24.15 0.81
CA CYS A 213 2.79 23.29 -0.32
C CYS A 213 2.60 21.82 0.08
N GLY A 214 1.90 21.06 -0.77
CA GLY A 214 1.78 19.61 -0.62
C GLY A 214 3.13 18.90 -0.68
N THR A 215 3.20 17.68 -0.15
CA THR A 215 4.45 16.90 0.02
C THR A 215 5.22 16.56 -1.27
N GLN A 216 4.60 16.77 -2.44
CA GLN A 216 5.20 16.58 -3.78
C GLN A 216 5.38 17.91 -4.56
N GLN A 217 5.27 19.05 -3.87
CA GLN A 217 5.36 20.39 -4.42
C GLN A 217 6.39 21.23 -3.65
N SER A 218 6.87 22.29 -4.28
CA SER A 218 7.84 23.26 -3.78
C SER A 218 7.32 24.68 -4.05
N CYS A 219 7.70 25.65 -3.22
CA CYS A 219 7.31 27.03 -3.43
C CYS A 219 8.29 27.73 -4.38
N ARG A 220 7.79 28.13 -5.55
CA ARG A 220 8.56 28.87 -6.57
C ARG A 220 7.71 29.99 -7.13
N ASP A 221 8.27 31.20 -7.13
CA ASP A 221 7.58 32.41 -7.60
C ASP A 221 6.17 32.57 -7.00
N PHE A 222 6.07 32.33 -5.69
CA PHE A 222 4.84 32.39 -4.88
C PHE A 222 3.74 31.39 -5.28
N LYS A 223 4.12 30.25 -5.89
CA LYS A 223 3.23 29.16 -6.33
C LYS A 223 3.78 27.78 -5.96
N CYS A 224 2.87 26.83 -5.70
CA CYS A 224 3.22 25.45 -5.38
C CYS A 224 3.40 24.62 -6.66
N VAL A 225 4.64 24.54 -7.14
CA VAL A 225 5.00 23.78 -8.35
C VAL A 225 5.66 22.45 -7.98
N SER A 226 5.41 21.39 -8.77
CA SER A 226 6.17 20.14 -8.57
C SER A 226 7.64 20.36 -8.96
N PRO A 227 8.61 20.03 -8.09
CA PRO A 227 10.03 20.16 -8.42
C PRO A 227 10.46 19.15 -9.49
N CYS A 228 9.66 18.12 -9.78
CA CYS A 228 9.95 17.15 -10.85
C CYS A 228 10.04 17.76 -12.25
N LYS A 229 9.58 19.01 -12.44
CA LYS A 229 9.80 19.77 -13.68
C LYS A 229 11.28 20.08 -13.94
N ASP A 230 12.14 19.96 -12.92
CA ASP A 230 13.59 20.17 -13.02
C ASP A 230 14.34 18.87 -13.41
N CYS A 231 13.65 17.74 -13.59
CA CYS A 231 14.26 16.50 -14.07
C CYS A 231 14.44 16.48 -15.59
N GLY A 232 15.45 15.74 -16.04
CA GLY A 232 15.77 15.55 -17.44
C GLY A 232 14.77 14.68 -18.20
N VAL A 233 14.84 14.73 -19.54
CA VAL A 233 14.01 13.89 -20.40
C VAL A 233 14.34 12.41 -20.14
N ASN A 234 13.30 11.57 -19.99
CA ASN A 234 13.37 10.16 -19.60
C ASN A 234 13.98 9.88 -18.20
N ALA A 235 14.02 10.85 -17.30
CA ALA A 235 14.39 10.61 -15.90
C ALA A 235 13.15 10.34 -15.03
N ASP A 236 13.22 9.33 -14.17
CA ASP A 236 12.27 9.12 -13.08
C ASP A 236 12.48 10.20 -12.00
N CYS A 237 11.39 10.78 -11.48
CA CYS A 237 11.44 11.73 -10.37
C CYS A 237 10.91 11.11 -9.08
N GLU A 238 11.73 11.12 -8.03
CA GLU A 238 11.28 10.91 -6.66
C GLU A 238 11.28 12.24 -5.90
N THR A 239 10.11 12.72 -5.48
CA THR A 239 10.01 13.84 -4.53
C THR A 239 10.35 13.34 -3.13
N VAL A 240 11.56 13.64 -2.66
CA VAL A 240 11.91 13.41 -1.24
C VAL A 240 11.20 14.44 -0.35
N ALA A 241 10.97 14.08 0.91
CA ALA A 241 10.22 14.86 1.91
C ALA A 241 10.88 16.19 2.37
N ALA A 242 11.71 16.78 1.52
CA ALA A 242 12.34 18.08 1.67
C ALA A 242 12.03 18.99 0.46
N HIS A 243 10.87 18.78 -0.20
CA HIS A 243 10.34 19.57 -1.31
C HIS A 243 11.30 19.69 -2.53
N ARG A 244 12.14 18.67 -2.74
CA ARG A 244 13.14 18.61 -3.82
C ARG A 244 12.94 17.37 -4.67
N ALA A 245 13.19 17.50 -5.98
CA ALA A 245 13.27 16.37 -6.88
C ALA A 245 14.62 15.65 -6.70
N VAL A 246 14.58 14.33 -6.58
CA VAL A 246 15.71 13.44 -6.82
C VAL A 246 15.44 12.73 -8.13
N CYS A 247 16.12 13.16 -9.18
CA CYS A 247 15.98 12.60 -10.52
C CYS A 247 16.92 11.39 -10.67
N LYS A 248 16.46 10.32 -11.33
CA LYS A 248 17.24 9.09 -11.60
C LYS A 248 16.98 8.63 -13.04
N CYS A 249 17.96 8.01 -13.69
CA CYS A 249 17.66 7.32 -14.95
C CYS A 249 17.00 5.95 -14.64
N PRO A 250 15.93 5.56 -15.35
CA PRO A 250 15.32 4.24 -15.23
C PRO A 250 16.26 3.13 -15.69
N ARG A 251 15.88 1.86 -15.46
CA ARG A 251 16.64 0.70 -15.95
C ARG A 251 16.74 0.73 -17.48
N GLY A 252 17.93 0.44 -18.01
CA GLY A 252 18.23 0.56 -19.43
C GLY A 252 18.54 1.98 -19.89
N TYR A 253 18.61 2.96 -18.99
CA TYR A 253 18.97 4.34 -19.33
C TYR A 253 20.22 4.81 -18.59
N HIS A 254 21.00 5.65 -19.25
CA HIS A 254 22.25 6.26 -18.76
C HIS A 254 22.30 7.75 -19.11
N GLY A 255 23.24 8.50 -18.54
CA GLY A 255 23.37 9.95 -18.76
C GLY A 255 23.26 10.77 -17.48
N ASP A 256 22.73 11.99 -17.58
CA ASP A 256 22.53 12.90 -16.46
C ASP A 256 21.02 13.05 -16.17
N PRO A 257 20.51 12.53 -15.04
CA PRO A 257 19.09 12.59 -14.68
C PRO A 257 18.50 14.00 -14.57
N TYR A 258 19.31 15.06 -14.46
CA TYR A 258 18.85 16.46 -14.44
C TYR A 258 18.91 17.13 -15.82
N ARG A 259 19.28 16.39 -16.88
CA ARG A 259 19.35 16.90 -18.26
C ARG A 259 18.66 15.97 -19.25
N ILE A 260 19.16 14.75 -19.39
CA ILE A 260 18.64 13.73 -20.29
C ILE A 260 19.19 12.36 -19.91
N CYS A 261 18.28 11.38 -19.88
CA CYS A 261 18.58 9.97 -19.84
C CYS A 261 18.41 9.37 -21.25
N THR A 262 19.44 8.69 -21.75
CA THR A 262 19.48 8.00 -23.05
C THR A 262 19.47 6.49 -22.85
N ALA A 263 18.78 5.75 -23.72
CA ALA A 263 18.77 4.30 -23.74
C ALA A 263 20.18 3.69 -23.90
N GLU A 264 20.48 2.54 -23.28
CA GLU A 264 21.69 1.74 -23.57
C GLU A 264 21.61 1.15 -25.00
N CYS A 265 20.39 0.84 -25.47
CA CYS A 265 20.11 0.38 -26.83
C CYS A 265 18.66 0.65 -27.25
N SER A 266 18.43 0.76 -28.56
CA SER A 266 17.11 0.75 -29.22
C SER A 266 16.87 -0.55 -30.00
N SER A 267 17.94 -1.29 -30.33
CA SER A 267 17.97 -2.52 -31.12
C SER A 267 19.13 -3.43 -30.67
N ASP A 268 19.03 -4.73 -30.95
CA ASP A 268 20.08 -5.72 -30.64
C ASP A 268 21.43 -5.37 -31.30
N SER A 269 21.40 -4.72 -32.46
CA SER A 269 22.59 -4.27 -33.21
C SER A 269 23.40 -3.14 -32.54
N GLU A 270 22.83 -2.44 -31.56
CA GLU A 270 23.57 -1.45 -30.74
C GLU A 270 24.36 -2.12 -29.60
N CYS A 271 24.01 -3.37 -29.26
CA CYS A 271 24.58 -4.04 -28.09
C CYS A 271 25.91 -4.76 -28.37
N PRO A 272 26.84 -4.79 -27.40
CA PRO A 272 28.12 -5.46 -27.54
C PRO A 272 27.99 -6.98 -27.45
N SER A 273 28.89 -7.72 -28.09
CA SER A 273 28.81 -9.19 -28.26
C SER A 273 28.73 -10.01 -26.96
N TYR A 274 29.09 -9.44 -25.81
CA TYR A 274 28.98 -10.08 -24.49
C TYR A 274 27.64 -9.81 -23.76
N LYS A 275 26.76 -8.99 -24.35
CA LYS A 275 25.39 -8.66 -23.92
C LYS A 275 24.48 -8.44 -25.16
N PRO A 276 24.35 -9.38 -26.11
CA PRO A 276 23.88 -9.07 -27.47
C PRO A 276 22.36 -8.85 -27.63
N ALA A 277 21.55 -8.90 -26.56
CA ALA A 277 20.11 -8.70 -26.65
C ALA A 277 19.69 -7.35 -26.03
N CYS A 278 18.91 -6.57 -26.77
CA CYS A 278 18.34 -5.31 -26.29
C CYS A 278 16.93 -5.56 -25.70
N VAL A 279 16.82 -5.48 -24.37
CA VAL A 279 15.57 -5.78 -23.66
C VAL A 279 15.24 -4.65 -22.68
N TYR A 280 14.06 -4.04 -22.84
CA TYR A 280 13.64 -2.82 -22.11
C TYR A 280 14.69 -1.70 -22.15
N ASN A 281 15.28 -1.47 -23.32
CA ASN A 281 16.35 -0.49 -23.59
C ASN A 281 17.71 -0.78 -22.93
N ALA A 282 17.86 -1.92 -22.25
CA ALA A 282 19.11 -2.39 -21.65
C ALA A 282 19.76 -3.49 -22.50
N CYS A 283 21.08 -3.47 -22.65
CA CYS A 283 21.82 -4.58 -23.24
C CYS A 283 22.00 -5.68 -22.19
N ILE A 284 21.42 -6.85 -22.42
CA ILE A 284 21.51 -8.01 -21.52
C ILE A 284 22.23 -9.17 -22.20
N ASN A 285 22.87 -10.03 -21.40
CA ASN A 285 23.38 -11.30 -21.88
C ASN A 285 22.30 -12.37 -21.65
N PRO A 286 21.76 -13.01 -22.70
CA PRO A 286 20.73 -14.05 -22.55
C PRO A 286 21.18 -15.28 -21.75
N CYS A 287 22.49 -15.49 -21.55
CA CYS A 287 23.02 -16.55 -20.69
C CYS A 287 22.98 -16.24 -19.19
N THR A 288 22.77 -14.98 -18.77
CA THR A 288 22.72 -14.63 -17.34
C THR A 288 21.51 -15.28 -16.68
N ASN A 289 21.79 -16.27 -15.80
CA ASN A 289 20.80 -17.10 -15.09
C ASN A 289 19.90 -17.98 -15.98
N ALA A 290 20.27 -18.23 -17.24
CA ALA A 290 19.49 -19.09 -18.15
C ALA A 290 19.87 -20.58 -18.11
N CYS A 291 21.07 -20.90 -17.62
CA CYS A 291 21.58 -22.26 -17.51
C CYS A 291 21.95 -22.61 -16.06
N GLY A 292 21.97 -23.91 -15.78
CA GLY A 292 22.29 -24.48 -14.48
C GLY A 292 23.75 -24.31 -14.08
N VAL A 293 24.05 -24.62 -12.82
CA VAL A 293 25.43 -24.51 -12.31
C VAL A 293 26.32 -25.53 -13.04
N ASN A 294 27.51 -25.08 -13.46
CA ASN A 294 28.49 -25.80 -14.29
C ASN A 294 28.02 -26.18 -15.71
N ALA A 295 26.93 -25.60 -16.23
CA ALA A 295 26.54 -25.75 -17.62
C ALA A 295 27.22 -24.72 -18.52
N ASP A 296 27.67 -25.14 -19.71
CA ASP A 296 28.07 -24.23 -20.79
C ASP A 296 26.81 -23.57 -21.39
N CYS A 297 26.80 -22.25 -21.49
CA CYS A 297 25.77 -21.51 -22.23
C CYS A 297 26.33 -21.01 -23.56
N ASN A 298 25.67 -21.39 -24.66
CA ASN A 298 26.00 -20.93 -26.00
C ASN A 298 24.75 -20.30 -26.64
N LEU A 299 24.91 -19.21 -27.39
CA LEU A 299 23.76 -18.52 -28.01
C LEU A 299 23.47 -19.08 -29.41
N ARG A 300 22.19 -19.34 -29.71
CA ARG A 300 21.68 -19.53 -31.08
C ARG A 300 20.87 -18.30 -31.48
N GLY A 301 21.56 -17.34 -32.10
CA GLY A 301 21.01 -15.98 -32.25
C GLY A 301 20.96 -15.33 -30.87
N LEU A 302 19.76 -15.05 -30.37
CA LEU A 302 19.56 -14.51 -29.01
C LEU A 302 19.01 -15.56 -28.01
N THR A 303 18.75 -16.80 -28.43
CA THR A 303 18.28 -17.85 -27.50
C THR A 303 19.46 -18.52 -26.80
N PRO A 304 19.46 -18.63 -25.46
CA PRO A 304 20.45 -19.40 -24.73
C PRO A 304 20.21 -20.90 -24.93
N VAL A 305 21.29 -21.63 -25.20
CA VAL A 305 21.32 -23.09 -25.32
C VAL A 305 22.30 -23.62 -24.28
N CYS A 306 21.77 -24.36 -23.33
CA CYS A 306 22.51 -24.93 -22.21
C CYS A 306 22.98 -26.35 -22.53
N SER A 307 24.23 -26.68 -22.22
CA SER A 307 24.80 -28.02 -22.35
C SER A 307 25.79 -28.31 -21.22
N CYS A 308 25.82 -29.53 -20.67
CA CYS A 308 26.90 -29.90 -19.76
C CYS A 308 28.23 -30.04 -20.53
N PRO A 309 29.36 -29.60 -19.95
CA PRO A 309 30.69 -29.85 -20.50
C PRO A 309 30.96 -31.35 -20.70
N LYS A 310 31.88 -31.71 -21.60
CA LYS A 310 32.17 -33.11 -21.99
C LYS A 310 32.58 -34.05 -20.85
N THR A 311 32.96 -33.52 -19.69
CA THR A 311 33.36 -34.27 -18.48
C THR A 311 32.27 -34.29 -17.41
N MET A 312 31.05 -33.86 -17.74
CA MET A 312 29.95 -33.63 -16.81
C MET A 312 28.63 -34.17 -17.35
N THR A 313 27.70 -34.50 -16.45
CA THR A 313 26.37 -35.03 -16.74
C THR A 313 25.33 -34.44 -15.78
N GLY A 314 24.04 -34.64 -16.07
CA GLY A 314 22.93 -34.03 -15.34
C GLY A 314 22.02 -33.22 -16.26
N ASP A 315 21.32 -32.25 -15.68
CA ASP A 315 20.43 -31.33 -16.42
C ASP A 315 21.14 -29.98 -16.65
N PRO A 316 21.41 -29.58 -17.90
CA PRO A 316 22.03 -28.30 -18.22
C PRO A 316 21.25 -27.05 -17.78
N PHE A 317 19.95 -27.16 -17.48
CA PHE A 317 19.14 -26.05 -16.96
C PHE A 317 19.16 -25.94 -15.44
N THR A 318 19.53 -27.02 -14.72
CA THR A 318 19.53 -27.07 -13.25
C THR A 318 20.94 -27.21 -12.69
N PHE A 319 21.63 -28.32 -12.99
CA PHE A 319 22.93 -28.65 -12.42
C PHE A 319 23.68 -29.71 -13.25
N CYS A 320 24.89 -29.38 -13.68
CA CYS A 320 25.83 -30.35 -14.21
C CYS A 320 26.79 -30.79 -13.08
N ARG A 321 26.87 -32.11 -12.86
CA ARG A 321 27.85 -32.75 -11.95
C ARG A 321 28.96 -33.44 -12.75
N PRO A 322 30.15 -33.69 -12.17
CA PRO A 322 31.15 -34.53 -12.80
C PRO A 322 30.57 -35.88 -13.23
N PHE A 323 31.03 -36.40 -14.37
CA PHE A 323 30.72 -37.75 -14.80
C PHE A 323 31.37 -38.76 -13.85
N GLU A 324 30.60 -39.77 -13.43
CA GLU A 324 31.03 -40.83 -12.52
C GLU A 324 30.87 -42.19 -13.20
N ALA A 325 31.68 -43.19 -12.82
CA ALA A 325 31.66 -44.51 -13.44
C ALA A 325 30.27 -45.18 -13.47
N ARG A 326 29.37 -44.88 -12.52
CA ARG A 326 27.96 -45.35 -12.53
C ARG A 326 27.15 -44.86 -13.74
N ASP A 327 27.45 -43.67 -14.25
CA ASP A 327 26.70 -43.01 -15.33
C ASP A 327 26.87 -43.73 -16.68
N LEU A 328 27.90 -44.56 -16.82
CA LEU A 328 28.07 -45.51 -17.93
C LEU A 328 26.87 -46.47 -18.06
N CYS A 329 26.15 -46.73 -16.96
CA CYS A 329 25.03 -47.68 -16.88
C CYS A 329 23.65 -47.00 -16.70
N GLU A 330 23.56 -45.67 -16.79
CA GLU A 330 22.30 -44.92 -16.61
C GLU A 330 22.05 -43.95 -17.78
N PRO A 331 21.07 -44.22 -18.68
CA PRO A 331 20.23 -45.41 -18.77
C PRO A 331 21.03 -46.66 -19.16
N ASN A 332 20.55 -47.85 -18.76
CA ASN A 332 21.23 -49.12 -19.03
C ASN A 332 21.44 -49.33 -20.55
N PRO A 333 22.67 -49.37 -21.07
CA PRO A 333 22.96 -49.54 -22.49
C PRO A 333 22.99 -51.02 -22.93
N CYS A 334 22.80 -51.95 -21.99
CA CYS A 334 22.83 -53.39 -22.25
C CYS A 334 21.46 -53.90 -22.72
N GLY A 335 21.46 -55.12 -23.27
CA GLY A 335 20.26 -55.81 -23.74
C GLY A 335 19.24 -56.13 -22.63
N THR A 336 18.04 -56.56 -23.01
CA THR A 336 17.00 -56.95 -22.06
C THR A 336 17.50 -58.03 -21.09
N ASN A 337 17.21 -57.89 -19.80
CA ASN A 337 17.71 -58.73 -18.69
C ASN A 337 19.24 -58.75 -18.47
N ALA A 338 20.03 -58.00 -19.25
CA ALA A 338 21.47 -57.92 -19.04
C ALA A 338 21.83 -56.95 -17.90
N LYS A 339 22.81 -57.35 -17.08
CA LYS A 339 23.39 -56.52 -16.03
C LYS A 339 24.52 -55.68 -16.61
N CYS A 340 24.38 -54.36 -16.51
CA CYS A 340 25.47 -53.42 -16.70
C CYS A 340 26.33 -53.32 -15.43
N THR A 341 27.64 -53.23 -15.59
CA THR A 341 28.60 -52.82 -14.56
C THR A 341 29.62 -51.85 -15.16
N PRO A 342 30.06 -50.82 -14.44
CA PRO A 342 31.19 -49.99 -14.87
C PRO A 342 32.46 -50.82 -15.05
N GLY A 343 33.27 -50.50 -16.06
CA GLY A 343 34.55 -51.15 -16.33
C GLY A 343 35.38 -50.37 -17.34
N HIS A 344 36.36 -51.03 -17.95
CA HIS A 344 37.29 -50.41 -18.89
C HIS A 344 37.48 -51.29 -20.14
N ASP A 345 37.82 -50.65 -21.26
CA ASP A 345 38.28 -51.37 -22.45
C ASP A 345 39.79 -51.72 -22.42
N ARG A 346 40.27 -52.37 -23.49
CA ARG A 346 41.68 -52.79 -23.63
C ARG A 346 42.69 -51.64 -23.67
N THR A 347 42.26 -50.39 -23.77
CA THR A 347 43.09 -49.18 -23.70
C THR A 347 43.02 -48.47 -22.34
N GLY A 348 42.18 -48.98 -21.41
CA GLY A 348 41.95 -48.38 -20.10
C GLY A 348 40.83 -47.34 -20.07
N ALA A 349 40.22 -47.01 -21.22
CA ALA A 349 39.10 -46.07 -21.27
C ALA A 349 37.84 -46.66 -20.60
N GLU A 350 37.18 -45.88 -19.75
CA GLU A 350 35.95 -46.26 -19.06
C GLU A 350 34.81 -46.59 -20.04
N ARG A 351 34.13 -47.72 -19.81
CA ARG A 351 32.98 -48.20 -20.60
C ARG A 351 31.99 -49.02 -19.76
N PRO A 352 30.70 -49.06 -20.13
CA PRO A 352 29.78 -50.07 -19.62
C PRO A 352 30.22 -51.47 -20.05
N VAL A 353 30.17 -52.41 -19.11
CA VAL A 353 30.38 -53.84 -19.35
C VAL A 353 29.05 -54.56 -19.14
N CYS A 354 28.56 -55.21 -20.19
CA CYS A 354 27.29 -55.93 -20.19
C CYS A 354 27.52 -57.43 -19.95
N THR A 355 26.77 -58.01 -19.01
CA THR A 355 26.85 -59.43 -18.65
C THR A 355 25.46 -60.02 -18.48
N CYS A 356 25.26 -61.29 -18.85
CA CYS A 356 24.06 -62.01 -18.43
C CYS A 356 24.22 -62.44 -16.96
N PRO A 357 23.20 -62.24 -16.10
CA PRO A 357 23.23 -62.72 -14.73
C PRO A 357 23.18 -64.27 -14.69
N ALA A 358 23.48 -64.86 -13.53
CA ALA A 358 23.38 -66.31 -13.35
C ALA A 358 21.97 -66.83 -13.68
N GLY A 359 21.90 -67.97 -14.36
CA GLY A 359 20.65 -68.54 -14.88
C GLY A 359 20.18 -67.92 -16.21
N TYR A 360 20.98 -67.07 -16.86
CA TYR A 360 20.68 -66.48 -18.16
C TYR A 360 21.81 -66.68 -19.18
N ILE A 361 21.43 -66.76 -20.46
CA ILE A 361 22.28 -67.03 -21.62
C ILE A 361 22.00 -66.03 -22.75
N GLY A 362 22.80 -66.06 -23.82
CA GLY A 362 22.64 -65.18 -24.99
C GLY A 362 23.70 -64.08 -25.05
N ASN A 363 23.35 -62.96 -25.69
CA ASN A 363 24.26 -61.83 -25.90
C ASN A 363 23.79 -60.62 -25.10
N ALA A 364 24.57 -60.27 -24.07
CA ALA A 364 24.26 -59.19 -23.13
C ALA A 364 24.15 -57.78 -23.74
N LEU A 365 24.52 -57.58 -25.01
CA LEU A 365 24.27 -56.33 -25.74
C LEU A 365 22.93 -56.29 -26.47
N SER A 366 22.22 -57.41 -26.61
CA SER A 366 20.93 -57.52 -27.30
C SER A 366 19.83 -58.03 -26.38
N ALA A 367 20.00 -59.23 -25.81
CA ALA A 367 19.11 -59.82 -24.83
C ALA A 367 19.81 -60.97 -24.09
N CYS A 368 19.51 -61.10 -22.80
CA CYS A 368 19.77 -62.27 -22.00
C CYS A 368 18.45 -63.03 -21.81
N GLU A 369 18.40 -64.27 -22.28
CA GLU A 369 17.26 -65.18 -22.15
C GLU A 369 17.49 -66.11 -20.96
N LYS A 370 16.43 -66.58 -20.30
CA LYS A 370 16.60 -67.49 -19.16
C LYS A 370 17.07 -68.85 -19.67
N GLY A 371 18.12 -69.39 -19.05
CA GLY A 371 18.64 -70.72 -19.34
C GLY A 371 17.66 -71.84 -18.97
N GLU A 372 17.89 -73.00 -19.57
CA GLU A 372 17.07 -74.21 -19.40
C GLU A 372 17.30 -74.87 -18.03
N CYS A 373 18.49 -74.70 -17.47
CA CYS A 373 18.93 -75.32 -16.23
C CYS A 373 19.89 -74.42 -15.43
N GLU A 374 19.98 -74.68 -14.13
CA GLU A 374 20.99 -74.19 -13.19
C GLU A 374 21.74 -75.36 -12.53
N LEU A 375 21.16 -76.56 -12.55
CA LEU A 375 21.70 -77.80 -11.96
C LEU A 375 21.49 -78.98 -12.91
N ASP A 376 22.43 -79.93 -12.89
CA ASP A 376 22.38 -81.17 -13.68
C ASP A 376 21.02 -81.90 -13.58
N SER A 377 20.44 -81.96 -12.38
CA SER A 377 19.16 -82.63 -12.08
C SER A 377 17.91 -81.95 -12.64
N GLN A 378 18.05 -80.80 -13.31
CA GLN A 378 16.95 -80.17 -14.07
C GLN A 378 16.95 -80.62 -15.54
N CYS A 379 18.04 -81.22 -16.01
CA CYS A 379 18.14 -81.85 -17.32
C CYS A 379 17.70 -83.34 -17.26
N PRO A 380 17.25 -83.92 -18.39
CA PRO A 380 17.13 -85.37 -18.54
C PRO A 380 18.42 -86.13 -18.20
N ASP A 381 18.30 -87.39 -17.76
CA ASP A 381 19.43 -88.27 -17.34
C ASP A 381 20.59 -88.41 -18.34
N HIS A 382 20.35 -88.14 -19.63
CA HIS A 382 21.30 -88.21 -20.74
C HIS A 382 21.88 -86.84 -21.15
N LEU A 383 21.53 -85.76 -20.47
CA LEU A 383 22.05 -84.41 -20.67
C LEU A 383 22.65 -83.88 -19.36
N ALA A 384 23.60 -82.97 -19.46
CA ALA A 384 24.27 -82.30 -18.34
C ALA A 384 24.02 -80.79 -18.40
N CYS A 385 24.02 -80.11 -17.26
CA CYS A 385 23.79 -78.67 -17.23
C CYS A 385 25.13 -77.93 -17.41
N VAL A 386 25.38 -77.41 -18.62
CA VAL A 386 26.61 -76.70 -18.96
C VAL A 386 26.27 -75.32 -19.51
N GLY A 387 26.78 -74.26 -18.88
CA GLY A 387 26.50 -72.89 -19.31
C GLY A 387 25.01 -72.50 -19.27
N TYR A 388 24.23 -73.12 -18.37
CA TYR A 388 22.77 -73.00 -18.27
C TYR A 388 21.95 -73.58 -19.44
N GLN A 389 22.54 -74.47 -20.25
CA GLN A 389 21.84 -75.28 -21.26
C GLN A 389 21.98 -76.78 -20.96
N CYS A 390 20.98 -77.57 -21.33
CA CYS A 390 21.02 -79.02 -21.20
C CYS A 390 21.69 -79.65 -22.44
N VAL A 391 22.99 -79.91 -22.34
CA VAL A 391 23.80 -80.45 -23.44
C VAL A 391 24.16 -81.91 -23.23
N ASP A 392 24.32 -82.68 -24.31
CA ASP A 392 24.85 -84.05 -24.22
C ASP A 392 26.35 -83.99 -23.85
N PRO A 393 26.78 -84.56 -22.70
CA PRO A 393 28.18 -84.54 -22.30
C PRO A 393 29.12 -85.34 -23.22
N CYS A 394 28.59 -86.13 -24.16
CA CYS A 394 29.34 -86.79 -25.23
C CYS A 394 29.51 -85.95 -26.50
N LEU A 395 28.82 -84.80 -26.62
CA LEU A 395 28.87 -83.98 -27.82
C LEU A 395 30.28 -83.43 -28.08
N GLY A 396 30.80 -83.63 -29.29
CA GLY A 396 32.16 -83.24 -29.70
C GLY A 396 33.25 -84.28 -29.41
N ASN A 397 32.94 -85.38 -28.71
CA ASN A 397 33.83 -86.54 -28.50
C ASN A 397 35.21 -86.24 -27.87
N THR A 398 35.40 -85.09 -27.21
CA THR A 398 36.66 -84.71 -26.54
C THR A 398 36.79 -85.24 -25.11
N GLN A 399 35.74 -85.84 -24.56
CA GLN A 399 35.69 -86.35 -23.18
C GLN A 399 36.16 -87.81 -23.05
N CYS A 400 36.36 -88.49 -24.18
CA CYS A 400 36.77 -89.89 -24.25
C CYS A 400 38.02 -90.04 -25.12
N GLY A 401 38.70 -91.16 -24.95
CA GLY A 401 39.87 -91.53 -25.73
C GLY A 401 39.56 -91.78 -27.20
N SER A 402 40.59 -91.72 -28.04
CA SER A 402 40.44 -92.11 -29.45
C SER A 402 39.94 -93.57 -29.56
N GLY A 403 39.01 -93.83 -30.48
CA GLY A 403 38.40 -95.16 -30.65
C GLY A 403 37.42 -95.60 -29.53
N ALA A 404 37.22 -94.81 -28.48
CA ALA A 404 36.21 -95.09 -27.47
C ALA A 404 34.80 -94.65 -27.94
N VAL A 405 33.77 -95.34 -27.44
CA VAL A 405 32.37 -94.93 -27.52
C VAL A 405 32.01 -94.14 -26.26
N CYS A 406 31.40 -92.97 -26.44
CA CYS A 406 30.82 -92.20 -25.34
C CYS A 406 29.33 -92.51 -25.20
N MET A 407 28.85 -92.67 -23.96
CA MET A 407 27.43 -92.76 -23.62
C MET A 407 27.10 -91.82 -22.46
N ALA A 408 26.16 -90.91 -22.64
CA ALA A 408 25.71 -90.03 -21.56
C ALA A 408 24.79 -90.78 -20.58
N ARG A 409 25.15 -90.77 -19.29
CA ARG A 409 24.36 -91.39 -18.21
C ARG A 409 24.51 -90.62 -16.90
N ARG A 410 23.40 -90.30 -16.24
CA ARG A 410 23.36 -89.53 -14.99
C ARG A 410 24.16 -88.22 -15.09
N HIS A 411 23.94 -87.49 -16.17
CA HIS A 411 24.57 -86.19 -16.45
C HIS A 411 26.10 -86.21 -16.60
N ILE A 412 26.71 -87.38 -16.85
CA ILE A 412 28.15 -87.51 -17.16
C ILE A 412 28.38 -88.32 -18.44
N ALA A 413 29.49 -88.02 -19.13
CA ALA A 413 30.04 -88.87 -20.17
C ALA A 413 30.57 -90.16 -19.54
N VAL A 414 30.16 -91.31 -20.08
CA VAL A 414 30.70 -92.63 -19.74
C VAL A 414 31.37 -93.22 -20.98
N CYS A 415 32.69 -93.33 -20.94
CA CYS A 415 33.49 -93.83 -22.05
C CYS A 415 33.71 -95.35 -21.93
N THR A 416 33.54 -96.08 -23.03
CA THR A 416 33.83 -97.53 -23.12
C THR A 416 34.53 -97.88 -24.42
N CYS A 417 35.43 -98.87 -24.42
CA CYS A 417 35.97 -99.41 -25.66
C CYS A 417 34.93 -100.32 -26.35
N PRO A 418 34.70 -100.20 -27.66
CA PRO A 418 33.68 -101.00 -28.37
C PRO A 418 34.16 -102.41 -28.70
N GLY A 419 33.41 -103.44 -28.30
CA GLY A 419 33.70 -104.83 -28.68
C GLY A 419 35.12 -105.28 -28.29
N ASP A 420 35.83 -105.90 -29.23
CA ASP A 420 37.19 -106.47 -29.03
C ASP A 420 38.32 -105.41 -29.02
N HIS A 421 38.04 -104.20 -28.52
CA HIS A 421 39.04 -103.13 -28.34
C HIS A 421 39.49 -103.05 -26.88
N HIS A 422 40.80 -102.87 -26.66
CA HIS A 422 41.43 -102.77 -25.35
C HIS A 422 42.18 -101.46 -25.17
N GLY A 423 42.28 -100.98 -23.93
CA GLY A 423 42.95 -99.72 -23.60
C GLY A 423 42.27 -99.02 -22.44
N ASP A 424 42.55 -97.73 -22.29
CA ASP A 424 41.82 -96.84 -21.40
C ASP A 424 40.84 -96.00 -22.24
N ALA A 425 39.54 -96.14 -21.97
CA ALA A 425 38.50 -95.44 -22.71
C ALA A 425 38.50 -93.92 -22.53
N LEU A 426 39.29 -93.37 -21.60
CA LEU A 426 39.56 -91.92 -21.48
C LEU A 426 40.78 -91.45 -22.29
N VAL A 427 41.62 -92.38 -22.79
CA VAL A 427 42.89 -92.06 -23.47
C VAL A 427 42.91 -92.58 -24.90
N ASN A 428 42.81 -93.91 -25.09
CA ASN A 428 42.80 -94.55 -26.40
C ASN A 428 42.35 -96.03 -26.30
N CYS A 429 41.52 -96.47 -27.25
CA CYS A 429 41.08 -97.85 -27.41
C CYS A 429 41.68 -98.45 -28.68
N TYR A 430 42.51 -99.48 -28.53
CA TYR A 430 43.21 -100.17 -29.61
C TYR A 430 42.44 -101.42 -30.04
N GLN A 431 42.28 -101.62 -31.34
CA GLN A 431 41.60 -102.79 -31.91
C GLN A 431 42.48 -104.04 -31.74
N SER A 432 41.97 -105.10 -31.10
CA SER A 432 42.76 -106.32 -30.95
C SER A 432 42.79 -107.13 -32.25
N HIS A 433 44.01 -107.46 -32.70
CA HIS A 433 44.22 -108.69 -33.43
C HIS A 433 44.60 -109.76 -32.40
N SER A 434 43.77 -110.81 -32.30
CA SER A 434 43.77 -111.91 -31.32
C SER A 434 43.42 -111.57 -29.85
N GLU A 435 42.31 -112.16 -29.41
CA GLU A 435 42.02 -112.75 -28.08
C GLU A 435 42.43 -111.99 -26.79
N ALA A 436 41.48 -111.26 -26.18
CA ALA A 436 40.89 -111.61 -24.85
C ALA A 436 39.95 -110.51 -24.28
N ALA A 437 38.65 -110.57 -24.62
CA ALA A 437 37.64 -109.63 -24.10
C ALA A 437 37.61 -109.52 -22.55
N SER A 438 37.69 -108.30 -22.00
CA SER A 438 37.64 -108.05 -20.56
C SER A 438 36.97 -106.71 -20.22
N THR A 439 35.69 -106.75 -19.87
CA THR A 439 34.87 -105.57 -19.54
C THR A 439 35.15 -105.07 -18.13
N ARG A 440 35.62 -103.81 -17.98
CA ARG A 440 35.69 -103.12 -16.68
C ARG A 440 34.80 -101.87 -16.68
N TYR A 441 34.16 -101.59 -15.55
CA TYR A 441 33.31 -100.41 -15.33
C TYR A 441 34.02 -99.42 -14.41
N TYR A 442 34.08 -98.16 -14.80
CA TYR A 442 34.71 -97.09 -14.02
C TYR A 442 33.69 -96.04 -13.59
N ARG A 443 33.93 -95.39 -12.44
CA ARG A 443 32.99 -94.44 -11.82
C ARG A 443 33.73 -93.20 -11.34
N TYR A 444 33.53 -92.08 -12.03
CA TYR A 444 34.28 -90.84 -11.78
C TYR A 444 33.93 -90.19 -10.43
N LYS A 445 34.93 -89.65 -9.74
CA LYS A 445 34.77 -88.67 -8.65
C LYS A 445 35.46 -87.37 -9.08
N ARG A 446 34.83 -86.21 -8.80
CA ARG A 446 35.22 -84.89 -9.34
C ARG A 446 36.66 -84.41 -9.04
N ASN A 447 37.42 -85.10 -8.18
CA ASN A 447 38.73 -84.64 -7.68
C ASN A 447 39.88 -85.62 -8.02
N GLY A 448 40.01 -85.99 -9.30
CA GLY A 448 41.31 -86.23 -9.96
C GLY A 448 42.37 -87.09 -9.28
N ASN A 449 42.03 -88.26 -8.70
CA ASN A 449 43.04 -89.24 -8.26
C ASN A 449 42.53 -90.68 -8.38
N PHE A 450 43.41 -91.62 -8.72
CA PHE A 450 43.07 -93.02 -9.05
C PHE A 450 43.39 -93.99 -7.90
N THR A 451 42.57 -95.04 -7.76
CA THR A 451 42.86 -96.24 -6.97
C THR A 451 42.32 -97.47 -7.69
N GLU A 452 43.14 -98.49 -7.92
CA GLU A 452 42.68 -99.78 -8.47
C GLU A 452 42.08 -100.67 -7.36
N SER A 453 41.25 -101.63 -7.71
CA SER A 453 40.67 -102.61 -6.79
C SER A 453 40.39 -103.93 -7.51
N VAL A 454 40.77 -105.05 -6.90
CA VAL A 454 40.58 -106.41 -7.42
C VAL A 454 40.16 -107.30 -6.24
N GLU A 455 39.05 -108.03 -6.38
CA GLU A 455 38.55 -108.96 -5.37
C GLU A 455 38.36 -110.39 -5.95
N PRO A 456 38.91 -111.44 -5.29
CA PRO A 456 38.57 -112.84 -5.55
C PRO A 456 37.29 -113.28 -4.78
N PRO A 457 36.71 -114.48 -5.05
CA PRO A 457 35.35 -114.81 -4.61
C PRO A 457 35.17 -115.11 -3.11
N ALA A 458 33.93 -114.97 -2.64
CA ALA A 458 33.55 -114.89 -1.24
C ALA A 458 33.34 -116.23 -0.50
N MET A 459 33.42 -116.18 0.84
CA MET A 459 33.00 -117.23 1.78
C MET A 459 32.33 -116.59 3.02
N LYS A 460 31.38 -117.28 3.67
CA LYS A 460 30.54 -116.76 4.78
C LYS A 460 30.93 -117.32 6.16
N THR A 461 30.77 -116.51 7.22
CA THR A 461 30.23 -116.90 8.55
C THR A 461 29.87 -115.66 9.41
N ASP A 462 28.57 -115.51 9.71
CA ASP A 462 27.91 -115.16 10.99
C ASP A 462 28.43 -114.08 11.99
N LEU A 463 27.62 -113.00 12.15
CA LEU A 463 26.91 -112.44 13.35
C LEU A 463 27.54 -112.46 14.79
N PRO A 464 27.02 -111.68 15.80
CA PRO A 464 25.90 -110.70 15.83
C PRO A 464 26.22 -109.33 16.55
N SER A 465 25.17 -108.52 16.79
CA SER A 465 25.04 -107.49 17.87
C SER A 465 25.89 -106.20 17.78
N ASP A 466 25.48 -105.01 18.26
CA ASP A 466 24.20 -104.40 18.71
C ASP A 466 24.42 -102.84 18.69
N THR A 467 23.55 -101.88 19.06
CA THR A 467 22.23 -101.83 19.74
C THR A 467 21.38 -100.66 19.16
N ALA A 468 20.22 -100.32 19.75
CA ALA A 468 19.33 -99.22 19.30
C ALA A 468 19.00 -98.18 20.40
N LYS A 469 18.73 -96.91 20.01
CA LYS A 469 17.77 -95.91 20.56
C LYS A 469 17.82 -94.60 19.72
N VAL A 470 16.74 -93.87 19.40
CA VAL A 470 15.81 -93.02 20.23
C VAL A 470 16.53 -91.81 20.85
N GLU A 471 16.02 -90.57 20.88
CA GLU A 471 14.77 -89.92 20.37
C GLU A 471 15.14 -88.99 19.15
N SER A 472 14.41 -87.99 18.61
CA SER A 472 13.10 -87.30 18.77
C SER A 472 12.58 -86.93 17.34
N THR A 473 11.34 -86.57 16.98
CA THR A 473 10.15 -85.85 17.53
C THR A 473 10.28 -84.32 17.66
N ASP A 474 9.31 -83.47 17.26
CA ASP A 474 8.19 -83.59 16.27
C ASP A 474 7.55 -82.19 16.02
N LYS A 475 7.07 -81.87 14.80
CA LYS A 475 6.16 -80.73 14.46
C LYS A 475 6.66 -79.29 14.82
N VAL A 476 6.01 -78.17 14.50
CA VAL A 476 4.63 -77.85 14.02
C VAL A 476 4.65 -76.92 12.78
N GLU A 477 3.64 -77.06 11.93
CA GLU A 477 3.37 -76.34 10.68
C GLU A 477 2.21 -75.32 10.84
N SER A 478 1.92 -74.49 9.82
CA SER A 478 0.80 -73.53 9.70
C SER A 478 0.88 -72.28 10.62
N THR A 479 0.80 -71.02 10.19
CA THR A 479 0.01 -70.25 9.18
C THR A 479 -1.38 -69.76 9.64
N ALA A 480 -1.48 -68.45 9.86
CA ALA A 480 -2.66 -67.59 9.79
C ALA A 480 -2.14 -66.20 9.33
N GLU A 481 -2.65 -65.55 8.27
CA GLU A 481 -3.89 -64.75 8.22
C GLU A 481 -3.92 -63.52 9.17
N LYS A 482 -4.50 -62.36 8.83
CA LYS A 482 -4.95 -61.73 7.55
C LYS A 482 -5.55 -60.35 7.93
N LYS A 483 -5.27 -59.29 7.14
CA LYS A 483 -5.85 -57.92 7.30
C LYS A 483 -5.46 -57.20 8.61
N GLU A 484 -5.42 -55.87 8.70
CA GLU A 484 -6.17 -54.83 7.96
C GLU A 484 -5.57 -54.34 6.63
#